data_AF-A0A6I3EJ40-F1
#
_entry.id   AF-A0A6I3EJ40-F1
#
_cell.length_a   1.000
_cell.length_b   1.000
_cell.length_c   1.000
_cell.angle_alpha   90.00
_cell.angle_beta   90.00
_cell.angle_gamma   90.00
#
_symmetry.space_group_name_H-M   'P 1'
#
loop_
_entity.id
_entity.type
_entity.pdbx_description
1 polymer ?
#
loop_
_entity_poly.entity_id
_entity_poly.type
_entity_poly.pdbx_seq_one_letter_code
_entity_poly.pdbx_strand_id
1 'polypeptide(L)' 'DIDVAMKGGCNFPMGPFALLDLVGLDTSVAILEALHAEFKSPTLEPRPMLKELVEQGKLGRKSKQGFYSY' A
#
# COMPACT_ATOMS: atom_id res chain seq x y z
N ASP A 1 5.15 -13.28 -4.39
CA ASP A 1 5.13 -14.33 -3.35
C ASP A 1 4.39 -13.95 -2.07
N ILE A 2 4.60 -12.76 -1.50
CA ILE A 2 3.93 -12.35 -0.24
C ILE A 2 2.40 -12.41 -0.35
N ASP A 3 1.80 -11.88 -1.42
CA ASP A 3 0.35 -11.94 -1.60
C ASP A 3 -0.19 -13.37 -1.76
N VAL A 4 0.58 -14.25 -2.39
CA VAL A 4 0.21 -15.66 -2.56
C VAL A 4 0.28 -16.39 -1.22
N ALA A 5 1.34 -16.14 -0.44
CA ALA A 5 1.49 -16.69 0.90
C ALA A 5 0.37 -16.23 1.84
N MET A 6 -0.04 -14.96 1.79
CA MET A 6 -1.13 -14.46 2.62
C MET A 6 -2.50 -15.02 2.20
N LYS A 7 -2.73 -15.20 0.90
CA LYS A 7 -3.95 -15.86 0.40
C LYS A 7 -4.01 -17.34 0.80
N GLY A 8 -2.93 -18.08 0.58
CA GLY A 8 -2.88 -19.53 0.81
C GLY A 8 -2.67 -19.94 2.27
N GLY A 9 -1.81 -19.22 2.99
CA GLY A 9 -1.43 -19.55 4.37
C GLY A 9 -2.37 -18.97 5.43
N CYS A 10 -2.92 -17.78 5.20
CA CYS A 10 -3.81 -17.11 6.15
C CYS A 10 -5.27 -17.06 5.69
N ASN A 11 -5.60 -17.71 4.57
CA ASN A 11 -6.94 -17.76 3.98
C ASN A 11 -7.56 -16.37 3.72
N PHE A 12 -6.73 -15.36 3.44
CA PHE A 12 -7.23 -14.04 3.05
C PHE A 12 -7.75 -14.06 1.60
N PRO A 13 -8.86 -13.38 1.30
CA PRO A 13 -9.39 -13.32 -0.07
C PRO A 13 -8.48 -12.53 -1.03
N MET A 14 -7.65 -11.64 -0.49
CA MET A 14 -6.72 -10.80 -1.22
C MET A 14 -5.42 -10.65 -0.45
N GLY A 15 -4.29 -10.58 -1.17
CA GLY A 15 -3.00 -10.31 -0.55
C GLY A 15 -2.88 -8.83 -0.18
N PRO A 16 -2.02 -8.48 0.78
CA PRO A 16 -1.90 -7.12 1.29
C PRO A 16 -1.52 -6.11 0.20
N PHE A 17 -0.63 -6.45 -0.75
CA PHE A 17 -0.22 -5.51 -1.79
C PHE A 17 -1.34 -5.29 -2.83
N ALA A 18 -2.02 -6.36 -3.23
CA ALA A 18 -3.19 -6.25 -4.11
C ALA A 18 -4.34 -5.48 -3.44
N LEU A 19 -4.49 -5.58 -2.12
CA LEU A 19 -5.45 -4.79 -1.35
C LEU A 19 -5.03 -3.32 -1.28
N LEU A 20 -3.74 -3.05 -1.09
CA LEU A 20 -3.22 -1.69 -1.06
C LEU A 20 -3.41 -0.98 -2.41
N ASP A 21 -3.18 -1.69 -3.52
CA ASP A 21 -3.46 -1.20 -4.88
C ASP A 21 -4.96 -1.00 -5.15
N LEU A 22 -5.84 -1.72 -4.44
CA LEU A 22 -7.29 -1.53 -4.52
C LEU A 22 -7.73 -0.28 -3.76
N VAL A 23 -7.20 -0.05 -2.55
CA VAL A 23 -7.48 1.15 -1.75
C VAL A 23 -6.91 2.41 -2.40
N GLY A 24 -5.69 2.31 -2.93
CA GLY A 24 -4.94 3.42 -3.49
C GLY A 24 -3.70 3.74 -2.66
N LEU A 25 -2.55 3.83 -3.31
CA LEU A 25 -1.27 4.08 -2.63
C LEU A 25 -1.20 5.49 -2.03
N ASP A 26 -1.75 6.48 -2.73
CA ASP A 26 -1.85 7.87 -2.25
C ASP A 26 -2.71 7.98 -1.00
N THR A 27 -3.87 7.33 -0.99
CA THR A 27 -4.76 7.32 0.18
C THR A 27 -4.09 6.63 1.38
N SER A 28 -3.39 5.52 1.13
CA SER A 28 -2.68 4.78 2.16
C SER A 28 -1.52 5.60 2.76
N VAL A 29 -0.74 6.29 1.92
CA VAL A 29 0.34 7.18 2.37
C VAL A 29 -0.23 8.35 3.19
N ALA A 30 -1.31 8.99 2.73
CA ALA A 30 -1.94 10.09 3.46
C ALA A 30 -2.44 9.66 4.86
N ILE A 31 -3.02 8.47 4.98
CA ILE A 31 -3.44 7.90 6.27
C ILE A 31 -2.22 7.67 7.17
N LEU A 32 -1.14 7.08 6.65
CA LEU A 32 0.08 6.86 7.41
C LEU A 32 0.72 8.17 7.87
N GLU A 33 0.74 9.21 7.04
CA GLU A 33 1.27 10.52 7.43
C GLU A 33 0.43 11.18 8.52
N ALA A 34 -0.90 11.09 8.44
CA ALA A 34 -1.79 11.60 9.48
C ALA A 34 -1.58 10.86 10.81
N LEU A 35 -1.51 9.53 10.77
CA LEU A 35 -1.23 8.70 11.94
C LEU A 35 0.16 8.96 12.51
N HIS A 36 1.18 9.13 11.66
CA HIS A 36 2.52 9.46 12.11
C HIS A 36 2.57 10.84 12.77
N ALA A 37 1.85 11.83 12.25
CA ALA A 37 1.78 13.16 12.83
C ALA A 37 1.14 13.16 14.23
N GLU A 38 0.12 12.33 14.45
CA GLU A 38 -0.60 12.22 15.72
C GLU A 38 0.19 11.42 16.76
N PHE A 39 0.65 10.22 16.40
CA PHE A 39 1.26 9.27 17.35
C PHE A 39 2.78 9.40 17.44
N LYS A 40 3.43 10.06 16.48
CA LYS A 40 4.90 10.20 16.37
C LYS A 40 5.67 8.88 16.50
N SER A 41 5.04 7.79 16.07
CA SER A 41 5.61 6.44 16.15
C SER A 41 6.33 6.07 14.86
N PRO A 42 7.60 5.64 14.90
CA PRO A 42 8.35 5.25 13.70
C PRO A 42 7.75 4.04 12.97
N THR A 43 6.84 3.29 13.60
CA THR A 43 6.12 2.19 12.95
C THR A 43 5.04 2.67 11.97
N LEU A 44 4.58 3.92 12.12
CA LEU A 44 3.54 4.53 11.29
C LEU A 44 4.14 5.41 10.19
N GLU A 45 5.47 5.56 10.14
CA GLU A 45 6.13 6.31 9.09
C GLU A 45 5.92 5.62 7.73
N PRO A 46 5.36 6.34 6.74
CA PRO A 46 5.23 5.79 5.39
C PRO A 46 6.61 5.49 4.82
N ARG A 47 6.81 4.25 4.37
CA ARG A 47 8.09 3.80 3.81
C ARG A 47 8.43 4.61 2.54
N PRO A 48 9.72 4.95 2.32
CA PRO A 48 10.14 5.74 1.14
C PRO A 48 9.63 5.18 -0.19
N MET A 49 9.68 3.85 -0.35
CA MET A 49 9.16 3.16 -1.53
C MET A 49 7.68 3.47 -1.85
N LEU A 50 6.82 3.63 -0.83
CA LEU A 50 5.42 3.98 -1.05
C LEU A 50 5.29 5.41 -1.57
N LYS A 51 6.10 6.33 -1.06
CA LYS A 51 6.11 7.73 -1.52
C LYS A 51 6.60 7.83 -2.96
N GLU A 52 7.66 7.12 -3.32
CA GLU A 52 8.19 7.07 -4.69
C GLU A 52 7.14 6.54 -5.69
N LEU A 53 6.36 5.53 -5.33
CA LEU A 53 5.28 5.01 -6.19
C LEU A 53 4.18 6.06 -6.41
N VAL A 54 3.81 6.79 -5.36
CA VAL A 54 2.82 7.87 -5.44
C VAL A 54 3.33 9.02 -6.30
N GLU A 55 4.59 9.44 -6.13
CA GLU A 55 5.25 10.47 -6.93
C GLU A 55 5.33 10.09 -8.42
N GLN A 56 5.50 8.80 -8.72
CA GLN A 56 5.47 8.27 -10.10
C GLN A 56 4.06 8.15 -10.68
N GLY A 57 3.00 8.53 -9.94
CA GLY A 57 1.61 8.38 -10.37
C GLY A 57 1.12 6.93 -10.40
N LYS A 58 1.86 6.00 -9.79
CA LYS A 58 1.49 4.59 -9.68
C LYS A 58 0.61 4.40 -8.44
N LEU A 59 -0.67 4.71 -8.57
CA LEU A 59 -1.64 4.76 -7.49
C LEU A 59 -2.40 3.44 -7.27
N GLY A 60 -2.04 2.36 -7.97
CA GLY A 60 -2.74 1.07 -7.92
C GLY A 60 -3.74 0.90 -9.06
N ARG A 61 -4.89 0.30 -8.78
CA ARG A 61 -5.89 -0.04 -9.81
C ARG A 61 -6.43 1.17 -10.57
N LYS A 62 -6.55 2.32 -9.90
CA LYS A 62 -7.09 3.54 -10.53
C LYS A 62 -6.17 4.15 -11.59
N SER A 63 -4.86 3.91 -11.51
CA SER A 63 -3.86 4.30 -12.51
C SER A 63 -3.43 3.14 -13.40
N LYS A 64 -4.07 1.97 -13.28
CA LYS A 64 -3.68 0.68 -13.91
C LYS A 64 -2.26 0.19 -13.57
N GLN A 65 -1.62 0.82 -12.58
CA GLN A 65 -0.26 0.52 -12.20
C GLN A 65 -0.02 0.93 -10.74
N GLY A 66 0.48 0.00 -9.93
CA GLY A 66 0.88 0.17 -8.54
C GLY A 66 1.99 -0.84 -8.19
N PHE A 67 1.78 -1.65 -7.16
CA PHE A 67 2.59 -2.86 -6.92
C PHE A 67 2.44 -3.88 -8.05
N TYR A 68 1.26 -3.94 -8.64
CA TYR A 68 0.98 -4.75 -9.82
C TYR A 68 0.62 -3.87 -11.04
N SER A 69 0.78 -4.46 -12.22
CA SER A 69 0.21 -3.92 -13.45
C SER A 69 -1.20 -4.49 -13.64
N TYR A 70 -2.16 -3.63 -13.98
CA TYR A 70 -3.58 -3.98 -14.16
C TYR A 70 -4.09 -3.67 -15.56
#